data_AF-A0A2R7YXQ1-F1
#
_entry.id   AF-A0A2R7YXQ1-F1
#
_cell.length_a   1.000
_cell.length_b   1.000
_cell.length_c   1.000
_cell.angle_alpha   90.00
_cell.angle_beta   90.00
_cell.angle_gamma   90.00
#
_symmetry.space_group_name_H-M   'P 1'
#
loop_
_entity.id
_entity.type
_entity.pdbx_description
1 polymer ?
#
loop_
_entity_poly.entity_id
_entity_poly.type
_entity_poly.pdbx_seq_one_letter_code
_entity_poly.pdbx_strand_id
1 'polypeptide(L)' 'MTGRGLHVCLEQPNAPVRDADYPVDTRWVCSCGSHYMFREGFNRAGHVGMDWWEVPPVAIPRQRRASLRERLFPARQG' A
#
# COMPACT_ATOMS: atom_id res chain seq x y z
N MET A 1 2.18 19.36 12.88
CA MET A 1 3.08 18.61 13.76
C MET A 1 2.75 17.13 13.61
N THR A 2 3.40 16.44 12.68
CA THR A 2 3.27 14.99 12.48
C THR A 2 4.01 14.31 13.62
N GLY A 3 3.29 13.98 14.71
CA GLY A 3 3.85 13.14 15.76
C GLY A 3 4.39 11.87 15.12
N ARG A 4 5.69 11.61 15.28
CA ARG A 4 6.31 10.31 14.98
C ARG A 4 5.78 9.30 15.99
N GLY A 5 4.50 8.93 15.87
CA GLY A 5 3.97 7.76 16.52
C GLY A 5 4.78 6.58 16.00
N LEU A 6 5.42 5.85 16.89
CA LEU A 6 6.01 4.57 16.54
C LEU A 6 4.83 3.68 16.12
N HIS A 7 4.60 3.52 14.80
CA HIS A 7 3.58 2.61 14.29
C HIS A 7 4.09 1.19 14.49
N VAL A 8 3.85 0.64 15.67
CA VAL A 8 4.15 -0.76 15.96
C VAL A 8 3.07 -1.58 15.26
N CYS A 9 3.41 -2.16 14.11
CA CYS A 9 2.61 -3.21 13.52
C CYS A 9 2.69 -4.43 14.43
N LEU A 10 1.67 -4.60 15.27
CA LEU A 10 1.48 -5.81 16.05
C LEU A 10 1.39 -6.97 15.06
N GLU A 11 2.15 -8.04 15.29
CA GLU A 11 2.13 -9.26 14.47
C GLU A 11 0.72 -9.85 14.49
N GLN A 12 -0.07 -9.50 13.47
CA GLN A 12 -1.38 -10.11 13.24
C GLN A 12 -1.18 -11.49 12.61
N PRO A 13 -2.17 -12.39 12.64
CA PRO A 13 -2.04 -13.73 12.05
C PRO A 13 -1.68 -13.75 10.56
N ASN A 14 -1.93 -12.64 9.85
CA ASN A 14 -1.59 -12.42 8.45
C ASN A 14 -0.36 -11.52 8.24
N ALA A 15 0.38 -11.18 9.31
CA ALA A 15 1.62 -10.45 9.20
C ALA A 15 2.64 -11.32 8.45
N PRO A 16 3.43 -10.71 7.55
CA PRO A 16 4.45 -11.48 6.85
C PRO A 16 5.56 -11.89 7.81
N VAL A 17 5.99 -13.14 7.69
CA VAL A 17 7.07 -13.73 8.47
C VAL A 17 8.38 -13.21 7.92
N ARG A 18 9.22 -12.61 8.76
CA ARG A 18 10.47 -11.97 8.33
C ARG A 18 11.40 -12.87 7.52
N ASP A 19 11.47 -14.15 7.91
CA ASP A 19 12.40 -15.12 7.31
C ASP A 19 11.75 -16.01 6.23
N ALA A 20 10.51 -15.69 5.81
CA ALA A 20 9.84 -16.41 4.73
C ALA A 20 10.08 -15.73 3.38
N ASP A 21 10.18 -16.53 2.32
CA ASP A 21 10.26 -16.03 0.95
C ASP A 21 8.89 -15.57 0.46
N TYR A 22 8.83 -14.31 0.01
CA TYR A 22 7.66 -13.74 -0.66
C TYR A 22 8.00 -13.37 -2.12
N PRO A 23 7.02 -13.36 -3.04
CA PRO A 23 7.22 -12.79 -4.35
C PRO A 23 7.68 -11.32 -4.26
N VAL A 24 8.59 -10.92 -5.14
CA VAL A 24 8.98 -9.50 -5.28
C VAL A 24 7.74 -8.66 -5.58
N ASP A 25 7.68 -7.46 -5.00
CA ASP A 25 6.55 -6.51 -5.07
C ASP A 25 5.28 -6.96 -4.34
N THR A 26 5.35 -8.03 -3.52
CA THR A 26 4.24 -8.38 -2.63
C THR A 26 3.95 -7.23 -1.69
N ARG A 27 2.68 -6.82 -1.61
CA ARG A 27 2.22 -5.74 -0.75
C ARG A 27 1.50 -6.28 0.47
N TRP A 28 1.83 -5.71 1.63
CA TRP A 28 1.13 -5.95 2.88
C TRP A 28 0.62 -4.61 3.44
N VAL A 29 -0.59 -4.63 3.97
CA VAL A 29 -1.22 -3.46 4.60
C VAL A 29 -1.44 -3.79 6.06
N CYS A 30 -0.77 -3.04 6.92
CA CYS A 30 -0.91 -3.15 8.36
C CYS A 30 -2.27 -2.59 8.80
N SER A 31 -2.82 -3.11 9.89
CA SER A 31 -4.11 -2.62 10.42
C SER A 31 -4.10 -1.16 10.84
N CYS A 32 -2.92 -0.58 11.11
CA CYS A 32 -2.75 0.85 11.36
C CYS A 32 -2.86 1.72 10.08
N GLY A 33 -2.92 1.10 8.90
CA GLY A 33 -3.00 1.76 7.60
C GLY A 33 -1.64 1.98 6.90
N SER A 34 -0.52 1.58 7.52
CA SER A 34 0.79 1.61 6.86
C SER A 34 0.91 0.51 5.80
N HIS A 35 1.62 0.82 4.71
CA HIS A 35 1.84 -0.09 3.61
C HIS A 35 3.29 -0.52 3.56
N TYR A 36 3.51 -1.81 3.33
CA TYR A 36 4.82 -2.41 3.18
C TYR A 36 4.89 -3.19 1.87
N MET A 37 6.07 -3.26 1.28
CA MET A 37 6.34 -4.00 0.06
C MET A 37 7.59 -4.83 0.22
N PHE A 38 7.51 -6.11 -0.13
CA PHE A 38 8.65 -7.01 -0.16
C PHE A 38 9.46 -6.76 -1.43
N ARG A 39 10.67 -6.21 -1.28
CA ARG A 39 11.56 -5.88 -2.40
C ARG A 39 13.00 -5.78 -1.93
N GLU A 40 13.91 -5.65 -2.88
CA GLU A 40 15.30 -5.31 -2.60
C GLU A 40 15.41 -3.85 -2.13
N GLY A 41 16.21 -3.61 -1.09
CA GLY A 41 16.48 -2.28 -0.59
C GLY A 41 17.74 -2.22 0.27
N PHE A 42 18.09 -1.01 0.71
CA PHE A 42 19.25 -0.76 1.56
C PHE A 42 18.81 -0.63 3.02
N ASN A 43 19.39 -1.47 3.89
CA ASN A 43 19.15 -1.36 5.33
C ASN A 43 19.82 -0.12 5.91
N ARG A 44 19.55 0.17 7.19
CA ARG A 44 20.15 1.32 7.89
C ARG A 44 21.68 1.27 7.97
N ALA A 45 22.28 0.10 7.80
CA ALA A 45 23.73 -0.09 7.74
C ALA A 45 24.30 0.05 6.31
N GLY A 46 23.46 0.33 5.31
CA GLY A 46 23.88 0.51 3.91
C GLY A 46 24.09 -0.77 3.13
N HIS A 47 23.67 -1.93 3.66
CA HIS A 47 23.73 -3.20 2.93
C HIS A 47 22.45 -3.47 2.15
N VAL A 48 22.60 -4.06 0.96
CA VAL A 48 21.49 -4.49 0.12
C VAL A 48 20.88 -5.80 0.65
N GLY A 49 19.56 -5.91 0.64
CA GLY A 49 18.85 -7.13 1.03
C GLY A 49 17.37 -7.10 0.66
N MET A 50 16.78 -8.29 0.58
CA MET A 50 15.34 -8.48 0.46
C MET A 50 14.70 -8.31 1.84
N ASP A 51 13.76 -7.37 1.96
CA ASP A 51 13.02 -7.14 3.21
C ASP A 51 11.67 -6.45 2.91
N TRP A 52 10.87 -6.27 3.96
CA TRP A 52 9.65 -5.47 3.94
C TRP A 52 9.97 -3.99 4.13
N TRP A 53 9.84 -3.22 3.06
CA TRP A 53 10.07 -1.79 3.08
C TRP A 53 8.77 -1.01 3.15
N GLU A 54 8.72 0.02 3.99
CA GLU A 54 7.59 0.94 4.05
C GLU A 54 7.45 1.69 2.71
N VAL A 55 6.23 1.74 2.19
CA VAL A 55 5.90 2.37 0.92
C VAL A 55 4.70 3.29 1.08
N PRO A 56 4.56 4.32 0.23
CA PRO A 56 3.36 5.15 0.24
C PRO A 56 2.11 4.32 -0.09
N PRO A 57 0.95 4.68 0.48
CA PRO A 57 -0.32 4.07 0.10
C PRO A 57 -0.54 4.25 -1.40
N VAL A 58 -0.99 3.18 -2.08
CA VAL A 58 -1.43 3.32 -3.47
C VAL A 58 -2.72 4.11 -3.46
N ALA A 59 -2.70 5.24 -4.16
CA ALA A 59 -3.92 5.98 -4.45
C ALA A 59 -4.85 5.02 -5.21
N ILE A 60 -5.90 4.54 -4.54
CA ILE A 60 -6.98 3.84 -5.21
C ILE A 60 -7.54 4.87 -6.20
N PRO A 61 -7.49 4.63 -7.52
CA PRO A 61 -8.10 5.55 -8.46
C PRO A 61 -9.56 5.65 -8.03
N ARG A 62 -9.97 6.84 -7.57
CA ARG A 62 -11.37 7.16 -7.37
C ARG A 62 -12.02 6.86 -8.71
N GLN A 63 -12.70 5.72 -8.82
CA GLN A 63 -13.56 5.46 -9.96
C GLN A 63 -14.43 6.71 -10.03
N ARG A 64 -14.28 7.51 -11.11
CA ARG A 64 -15.17 8.63 -11.35
C ARG A 64 -16.55 8.01 -11.35
N ARG A 65 -17.30 8.17 -10.26
CA ARG A 65 -18.73 7.89 -10.27
C ARG A 65 -19.23 8.83 -11.34
N ALA A 66 -19.57 8.28 -12.51
CA ALA A 66 -20.31 8.99 -13.53
C ALA A 66 -21.44 9.70 -12.78
N SER A 67 -21.44 11.02 -12.86
CA SER A 67 -22.41 11.83 -12.15
C SER A 67 -23.80 11.33 -12.53
N LEU A 68 -24.75 11.34 -11.60
CA LEU A 68 -26.15 11.01 -11.91
C LEU A 68 -26.66 11.76 -13.16
N ARG A 69 -26.11 12.95 -13.41
CA ARG A 69 -26.36 13.79 -14.58
C ARG A 69 -25.93 13.14 -15.90
N GLU A 70 -24.79 12.46 -15.95
CA GLU A 70 -24.34 11.73 -17.16
C GLU A 70 -25.15 10.45 -17.43
N ARG A 71 -25.75 9.87 -16.38
CA ARG A 71 -26.65 8.70 -16.53
C ARG A 71 -28.07 9.08 -16.93
N LEU A 72 -28.52 10.28 -16.57
CA LEU A 72 -29.88 10.77 -16.83
C LEU A 72 -30.01 11.52 -18.17
N PHE A 73 -28.91 12.03 -18.72
CA PHE A 73 -28.90 12.71 -20.01
C PHE A 73 -27.88 12.04 -20.95
N PRO A 74 -28.21 10.90 -21.58
CA PRO A 74 -27.39 10.39 -22.67
C PRO A 74 -27.34 11.47 -23.76
N ALA A 75 -26.14 11.89 -24.14
CA ALA A 75 -25.94 12.80 -25.25
C ALA A 75 -26.58 12.18 -26.50
N ARG A 76 -27.62 12.82 -27.04
CA ARG A 76 -28.15 12.46 -28.36
C ARG A 76 -27.04 12.69 -29.38
N GLN A 77 -26.52 11.62 -29.97
CA GLN A 77 -25.73 11.70 -31.19
C GLN A 77 -26.64 12.28 -32.28
N GLY A 78 -26.19 13.39 -32.88
CA GLY A 78 -26.70 13.94 -34.12
C GLY A 78 -25.71 13.68 -35.24
#